data_AF-A0A4S4DD61-F1
#
_entry.id   AF-A0A4S4DD61-F1
#
_cell.length_a   1.000
_cell.length_b   1.000
_cell.length_c   1.000
_cell.angle_alpha   90.00
_cell.angle_beta   90.00
_cell.angle_gamma   90.00
#
_symmetry.space_group_name_H-M   'P 1'
#
loop_
_entity.id
_entity.type
_entity.pdbx_description
1 polymer ?
#
loop_
_entity_poly.entity_id
_entity_poly.type
_entity_poly.pdbx_seq_one_letter_code
_entity_poly.pdbx_strand_id
1 'polypeptide(L)'
;MNPLISAASVIAAGLAVGLASIGPGVGQGTAAGQAVEGIARQPEAEGKIRDNRKQRILSTIRNSEELRRGAIEQLEKARARLRKVEMEADEYRMNGYSEIDREKVNLINATSYSLEQLENYKNETLHFEQQRAINQVRQQVFQQALQGALGILNSCLNSELHLRTISANIGILGAMEEITD
;
A
#
# COMPACT_ATOMS: atom_id res chain seq x y z
N MET A 1 8.39 19.91 -11.32
CA MET A 1 7.80 20.33 -12.62
C MET A 1 8.68 19.87 -13.76
N ASN A 2 8.11 19.33 -14.83
CA ASN A 2 8.87 18.95 -16.03
C ASN A 2 9.50 20.20 -16.69
N PRO A 3 10.79 20.17 -17.06
CA PRO A 3 11.50 21.34 -17.61
C PRO A 3 10.86 21.87 -18.91
N LEU A 4 10.26 20.99 -19.71
CA LEU A 4 9.54 21.34 -20.94
C LEU A 4 8.30 22.21 -20.67
N ILE A 5 7.56 21.91 -19.60
CA ILE A 5 6.35 22.65 -19.23
C ILE A 5 6.73 24.06 -18.75
N SER A 6 7.81 24.18 -17.97
CA SER A 6 8.34 25.49 -17.56
C SER A 6 8.73 26.33 -18.77
N ALA A 7 9.50 25.79 -19.70
CA ALA A 7 9.92 26.53 -20.90
C ALA A 7 8.73 27.00 -21.75
N ALA A 8 7.77 26.10 -22.03
CA ALA A 8 6.58 26.44 -22.81
C ALA A 8 5.73 27.53 -22.14
N SER A 9 5.59 27.49 -20.81
CA SER A 9 4.81 28.49 -20.07
C SER A 9 5.41 29.90 -20.15
N VAL A 10 6.74 30.02 -20.10
CA VAL A 10 7.43 31.32 -20.18
C VAL A 10 7.24 31.94 -21.58
N ILE A 11 7.35 31.12 -22.63
CA ILE A 11 7.15 31.57 -24.01
C ILE A 11 5.69 32.00 -24.24
N ALA A 12 4.73 31.20 -23.79
CA ALA A 12 3.31 31.53 -23.91
C ALA A 12 2.96 32.83 -23.17
N ALA A 13 3.51 33.04 -21.96
CA ALA A 13 3.31 34.26 -21.21
C ALA A 13 3.89 35.49 -21.93
N GLY A 14 5.09 35.38 -22.50
CA GLY A 14 5.72 36.47 -23.27
C GLY A 14 4.89 36.88 -24.48
N LEU A 15 4.41 35.90 -25.26
CA LEU A 15 3.57 36.15 -26.44
C LEU A 15 2.21 36.77 -26.06
N ALA A 16 1.57 36.27 -25.00
CA ALA A 16 0.29 36.80 -24.54
C ALA A 16 0.41 38.27 -24.12
N VAL A 17 1.44 38.62 -23.33
CA VAL A 17 1.68 40.00 -22.89
C VAL A 17 2.00 40.92 -24.08
N GLY A 18 2.85 40.46 -24.99
CA GLY A 18 3.24 41.22 -26.18
C GLY A 18 2.04 41.56 -27.07
N LEU A 19 1.24 40.56 -27.43
CA LEU A 19 0.07 40.75 -28.31
C LEU A 19 -1.05 41.56 -27.64
N ALA A 20 -1.26 41.38 -26.33
CA ALA A 20 -2.29 42.13 -25.58
C ALA A 20 -2.03 43.65 -25.56
N SER A 21 -0.77 44.09 -25.72
CA SER A 21 -0.41 45.52 -25.71
C SER A 21 -0.83 46.28 -26.98
N ILE A 22 -1.09 45.57 -28.09
CA ILE A 22 -1.40 46.19 -29.38
C ILE A 22 -2.74 46.92 -29.35
N GLY A 23 -3.77 46.32 -28.76
CA GLY A 23 -5.13 46.89 -28.71
C GLY A 23 -5.18 48.27 -28.05
N PRO A 24 -4.66 48.43 -26.81
CA PRO A 24 -4.56 49.73 -26.16
C PRO A 24 -3.74 50.75 -26.95
N GLY A 25 -2.62 50.33 -27.56
CA GLY A 25 -1.77 51.21 -28.39
C GLY A 25 -2.51 51.78 -29.60
N VAL A 26 -3.22 50.92 -30.34
CA VAL A 26 -4.03 51.33 -31.50
C VAL A 26 -5.21 52.23 -31.09
N GLY A 27 -5.88 51.91 -29.99
CA GLY A 27 -7.00 52.69 -29.47
C GLY A 27 -6.59 54.10 -29.02
N GLN A 28 -5.46 54.22 -28.31
CA GLN A 28 -4.91 55.51 -27.89
C GLN A 28 -4.41 56.34 -29.08
N GLY A 29 -3.73 55.71 -30.05
CA GLY A 29 -3.27 56.38 -31.26
C GLY A 29 -4.41 56.93 -32.12
N THR A 30 -5.47 56.14 -32.34
CA THR A 30 -6.67 56.57 -33.07
C THR A 30 -7.37 57.73 -32.34
N ALA A 31 -7.47 57.65 -31.00
CA ALA A 31 -8.04 58.74 -30.20
C ALA A 31 -7.22 60.03 -30.30
N ALA A 32 -5.89 59.94 -30.36
CA ALA A 32 -5.02 61.09 -30.55
C ALA A 32 -5.19 61.71 -31.94
N GLY A 33 -5.22 60.89 -33.01
CA GLY A 33 -5.42 61.36 -34.38
C GLY A 33 -6.74 62.09 -34.58
N GLN A 34 -7.85 61.49 -34.12
CA GLN A 34 -9.17 62.12 -34.21
C GLN A 34 -9.27 63.43 -33.41
N ALA A 35 -8.57 63.53 -32.29
CA ALA A 35 -8.56 64.76 -31.51
C ALA A 35 -7.79 65.87 -32.24
N VAL A 36 -6.63 65.58 -32.83
CA VAL A 36 -5.86 66.56 -33.62
C VAL A 36 -6.65 67.03 -34.84
N GLU A 37 -7.31 66.11 -35.55
CA GLU A 37 -8.15 66.43 -36.71
C GLU A 37 -9.37 67.28 -36.31
N GLY A 38 -10.01 66.97 -35.17
CA GLY A 38 -11.11 67.77 -34.63
C GLY A 38 -10.70 69.19 -34.25
N ILE A 39 -9.53 69.36 -33.64
CA ILE A 39 -8.97 70.69 -33.29
C ILE A 39 -8.69 71.50 -34.56
N ALA A 40 -8.12 70.88 -35.60
CA ALA A 40 -7.83 71.55 -36.87
C ALA A 40 -9.10 72.03 -37.60
N ARG A 41 -10.22 71.32 -37.47
CA ARG A 41 -11.52 71.70 -38.07
C ARG A 41 -12.28 72.74 -37.26
N GLN A 42 -12.14 72.73 -35.93
CA GLN A 42 -12.85 73.63 -35.01
C GLN A 42 -11.91 74.09 -33.86
N PRO A 43 -11.08 75.11 -34.08
CA PRO A 43 -10.10 75.56 -33.09
C PRO A 43 -10.75 76.12 -31.82
N GLU A 44 -11.95 76.71 -31.94
CA GLU A 44 -12.71 77.22 -30.78
C GLU A 44 -13.13 76.12 -29.79
N ALA A 45 -13.18 74.86 -30.23
CA ALA A 45 -13.55 73.70 -29.41
C ALA A 45 -12.33 72.97 -28.79
N GLU A 46 -11.11 73.48 -28.97
CA GLU A 46 -9.86 72.79 -28.63
C GLU A 46 -9.83 72.29 -27.17
N GLY A 47 -10.21 73.14 -26.21
CA GLY A 47 -10.22 72.79 -24.79
C GLY A 47 -11.07 71.55 -24.51
N LYS A 48 -12.29 71.52 -25.06
CA LYS A 48 -13.24 70.41 -24.88
C LYS A 48 -12.76 69.12 -25.56
N ILE A 49 -12.15 69.22 -26.74
CA ILE A 49 -11.61 68.06 -27.47
C ILE A 49 -10.40 67.48 -26.72
N ARG A 50 -9.50 68.34 -26.22
CA ARG A 50 -8.32 67.93 -25.45
C ARG A 50 -8.70 67.24 -24.15
N ASP A 51 -9.69 67.76 -23.44
CA ASP A 51 -10.16 67.18 -22.18
C ASP A 51 -10.87 65.85 -22.39
N ASN A 52 -11.70 65.72 -23.42
CA ASN A 52 -12.31 64.43 -23.81
C ASN A 52 -11.25 63.38 -24.15
N ARG A 53 -10.21 63.74 -24.91
CA ARG A 53 -9.08 62.84 -25.20
C ARG A 53 -8.36 62.42 -23.92
N LYS A 54 -8.04 63.37 -23.06
CA LYS A 54 -7.38 63.11 -21.77
C LYS A 54 -8.19 62.12 -20.94
N GLN A 55 -9.51 62.33 -20.82
CA GLN A 55 -10.41 61.42 -20.11
C GLN A 55 -10.44 60.02 -20.74
N ARG A 56 -10.48 59.91 -22.07
CA ARG A 56 -10.51 58.60 -22.78
C ARG A 56 -9.21 57.81 -22.63
N ILE A 57 -8.06 58.49 -22.62
CA ILE A 57 -6.76 57.85 -22.33
C ILE A 57 -6.72 57.38 -20.87
N LEU A 58 -7.12 58.24 -19.93
CA LEU A 58 -7.13 57.91 -18.50
C LEU A 58 -8.06 56.73 -18.20
N SER A 59 -9.27 56.68 -18.77
CA SER A 59 -10.19 55.57 -18.56
C SER A 59 -9.68 54.25 -19.14
N THR A 60 -8.99 54.29 -20.29
CA THR A 60 -8.36 53.11 -20.89
C THR A 60 -7.22 52.58 -20.03
N ILE A 61 -6.35 53.46 -19.51
CA ILE A 61 -5.26 53.08 -18.61
C ILE A 61 -5.82 52.44 -17.34
N ARG A 62 -6.78 53.11 -16.69
CA ARG A 62 -7.41 52.61 -15.47
C ARG A 62 -8.07 51.23 -15.67
N ASN A 63 -8.81 51.06 -16.76
CA ASN A 63 -9.42 49.77 -17.09
C ASN A 63 -8.36 48.67 -17.28
N SER A 64 -7.26 48.98 -17.97
CA SER A 64 -6.16 48.01 -18.15
C SER A 64 -5.46 47.64 -16.83
N GLU A 65 -5.30 48.59 -15.91
CA GLU A 65 -4.74 48.35 -14.57
C GLU A 65 -5.68 47.51 -13.70
N GLU A 66 -6.98 47.76 -13.75
CA GLU A 66 -8.00 46.97 -13.04
C GLU A 66 -8.03 45.53 -13.55
N LEU A 67 -8.02 45.32 -14.87
CA LEU A 67 -7.93 43.98 -15.48
C LEU A 67 -6.63 43.26 -15.09
N ARG A 68 -5.50 43.96 -15.14
CA ARG A 68 -4.20 43.40 -14.71
C ARG A 68 -4.23 42.97 -13.25
N ARG A 69 -4.78 43.82 -12.37
CA ARG A 69 -4.89 43.53 -10.93
C ARG A 69 -5.76 42.29 -10.69
N GLY A 70 -6.92 42.22 -11.35
CA GLY A 70 -7.80 41.05 -11.28
C GLY A 70 -7.12 39.77 -11.77
N ALA A 71 -6.35 39.83 -12.86
CA ALA A 71 -5.61 38.68 -13.37
C ALA A 71 -4.52 38.19 -12.41
N ILE A 72 -3.79 39.13 -11.77
CA ILE A 72 -2.77 38.80 -10.75
C ILE A 72 -3.43 38.11 -9.54
N GLU A 73 -4.54 38.64 -9.04
CA GLU A 73 -5.23 38.05 -7.90
C GLU A 73 -5.73 36.62 -8.21
N GLN A 74 -6.28 36.40 -9.41
CA GLN A 74 -6.69 35.05 -9.84
C GLN A 74 -5.49 34.10 -9.97
N LEU A 75 -4.35 34.59 -10.48
CA LEU A 75 -3.12 33.80 -10.57
C LEU A 75 -2.58 33.42 -9.19
N GLU A 76 -2.59 34.34 -8.23
CA GLU A 76 -2.18 34.08 -6.85
C GLU A 76 -3.11 33.06 -6.17
N LYS A 77 -4.42 33.19 -6.34
CA LYS A 77 -5.39 32.19 -5.87
C LYS A 77 -5.15 30.81 -6.48
N ALA A 78 -4.89 30.74 -7.80
CA ALA A 78 -4.58 29.49 -8.48
C ALA A 78 -3.28 28.86 -7.96
N ARG A 79 -2.23 29.65 -7.74
CA ARG A 79 -0.96 29.19 -7.16
C ARG A 79 -1.12 28.69 -5.72
N ALA A 80 -1.92 29.38 -4.90
CA ALA A 80 -2.20 28.95 -3.54
C ALA A 80 -2.94 27.60 -3.51
N ARG A 81 -3.93 27.41 -4.39
CA ARG A 81 -4.63 26.13 -4.55
C ARG A 81 -3.70 25.02 -5.02
N LEU A 82 -2.82 25.30 -5.98
CA LEU A 82 -1.83 24.33 -6.45
C LEU A 82 -0.91 23.88 -5.31
N ARG A 83 -0.37 24.81 -4.52
CA ARG A 83 0.47 24.48 -3.35
C ARG A 83 -0.27 23.61 -2.34
N LYS A 84 -1.55 23.90 -2.10
CA LYS A 84 -2.38 23.08 -1.21
C LYS A 84 -2.50 21.64 -1.72
N VAL A 85 -2.82 21.47 -3.00
CA VAL A 85 -2.94 20.15 -3.64
C VAL A 85 -1.60 19.42 -3.64
N GLU A 86 -0.48 20.11 -3.87
CA GLU A 86 0.86 19.52 -3.79
C GLU A 86 1.15 18.98 -2.38
N MET A 87 0.84 19.75 -1.33
CA MET A 87 1.01 19.31 0.06
C MET A 87 0.12 18.09 0.38
N GLU A 88 -1.15 18.12 -0.02
CA GLU A 88 -2.07 16.99 0.17
C GLU A 88 -1.57 15.74 -0.58
N ALA A 89 -1.10 15.89 -1.82
CA ALA A 89 -0.55 14.78 -2.60
C ALA A 89 0.72 14.18 -1.96
N ASP A 90 1.60 15.03 -1.41
CA ASP A 90 2.78 14.57 -0.67
C ASP A 90 2.40 13.85 0.63
N GLU A 91 1.38 14.33 1.35
CA GLU A 91 0.83 13.67 2.53
C GLU A 91 0.23 12.30 2.17
N TYR A 92 -0.60 12.22 1.12
CA TYR A 92 -1.13 10.95 0.63
C TYR A 92 -0.02 9.97 0.26
N ARG A 93 1.03 10.47 -0.40
CA ARG A 93 2.19 9.65 -0.79
C ARG A 93 2.94 9.14 0.43
N MET A 94 3.22 9.99 1.42
CA MET A 94 3.91 9.61 2.64
C MET A 94 3.09 8.62 3.48
N ASN A 95 1.80 8.88 3.64
CA ASN A 95 0.89 7.98 4.34
C ASN A 95 0.78 6.64 3.62
N GLY A 96 0.64 6.65 2.29
CA GLY A 96 0.59 5.44 1.48
C GLY A 96 1.85 4.57 1.63
N TYR A 97 3.05 5.17 1.62
CA TYR A 97 4.28 4.42 1.86
C TYR A 97 4.34 3.83 3.27
N SER A 98 3.95 4.59 4.29
CA SER A 98 3.91 4.10 5.68
C SER A 98 2.94 2.92 5.85
N GLU A 99 1.74 3.01 5.25
CA GLU A 99 0.75 1.93 5.32
C GLU A 99 1.24 0.68 4.58
N ILE A 100 1.87 0.82 3.40
CA ILE A 100 2.46 -0.30 2.67
C ILE A 100 3.56 -0.99 3.51
N ASP A 101 4.45 -0.22 4.13
CA ASP A 101 5.51 -0.79 4.97
C ASP A 101 4.92 -1.51 6.19
N ARG A 102 3.87 -0.96 6.80
CA ARG A 102 3.16 -1.59 7.91
C ARG A 102 2.48 -2.90 7.50
N GLU A 103 1.75 -2.90 6.37
CA GLU A 103 1.10 -4.10 5.84
C GLU A 103 2.11 -5.18 5.49
N LYS A 104 3.24 -4.80 4.88
CA LYS A 104 4.34 -5.72 4.58
C LYS A 104 4.87 -6.40 5.85
N VAL A 105 5.14 -5.63 6.90
CA VAL A 105 5.59 -6.19 8.19
C VAL A 105 4.53 -7.10 8.80
N ASN A 106 3.26 -6.70 8.78
CA ASN A 106 2.16 -7.53 9.28
C ASN A 106 2.04 -8.86 8.52
N LEU A 107 2.19 -8.83 7.19
CA LEU A 107 2.14 -10.04 6.35
C LEU A 107 3.31 -10.97 6.64
N ILE A 108 4.52 -10.43 6.80
CA ILE A 108 5.71 -11.21 7.18
C ILE A 108 5.49 -11.88 8.54
N ASN A 109 5.01 -11.13 9.53
CA ASN A 109 4.76 -11.66 10.87
C ASN A 109 3.69 -12.75 10.87
N ALA A 110 2.58 -12.54 10.15
CA ALA A 110 1.52 -13.54 10.01
C ALA A 110 2.05 -14.81 9.33
N THR A 111 2.84 -14.67 8.27
CA THR A 111 3.45 -15.79 7.55
C THR A 111 4.44 -16.55 8.45
N SER A 112 5.27 -15.83 9.20
CA SER A 112 6.22 -16.42 10.15
C SER A 112 5.48 -17.23 11.22
N TYR A 113 4.41 -16.68 11.78
CA TYR A 113 3.58 -17.38 12.76
C TYR A 113 2.94 -18.65 12.17
N SER A 114 2.39 -18.57 10.95
CA SER A 114 1.83 -19.74 10.27
C SER A 114 2.88 -20.82 9.99
N LEU A 115 4.12 -20.43 9.66
CA LEU A 115 5.22 -21.37 9.45
C LEU A 115 5.63 -22.07 10.74
N GLU A 116 5.74 -21.33 11.84
CA GLU A 116 6.05 -21.90 13.16
C GLU A 116 4.97 -22.90 13.62
N GLN A 117 3.70 -22.57 13.43
CA GLN A 117 2.58 -23.48 13.70
C GLN A 117 2.66 -24.76 12.86
N LEU A 118 2.98 -24.63 11.57
CA LEU A 118 3.14 -25.77 10.68
C LEU A 118 4.32 -26.65 11.08
N GLU A 119 5.43 -26.05 11.50
CA GLU A 119 6.61 -26.77 12.00
C GLU A 119 6.28 -27.57 13.26
N ASN A 120 5.59 -26.95 14.22
CA ASN A 120 5.13 -27.62 15.44
C ASN A 120 4.21 -28.81 15.12
N TYR A 121 3.23 -28.62 14.22
CA TYR A 121 2.34 -29.70 13.78
C TYR A 121 3.10 -30.86 13.12
N LYS A 122 4.09 -30.56 12.29
CA LYS A 122 4.95 -31.60 11.68
C LYS A 122 5.75 -32.36 12.73
N ASN A 123 6.29 -31.67 13.73
CA ASN A 123 7.05 -32.29 14.81
C ASN A 123 6.18 -33.25 15.63
N GLU A 124 4.95 -32.85 15.97
CA GLU A 124 3.97 -33.71 16.64
C GLU A 124 3.61 -34.94 15.79
N THR A 125 3.36 -34.72 14.50
CA THR A 125 3.04 -35.81 13.56
C THR A 125 4.19 -36.80 13.44
N LEU A 126 5.43 -36.30 13.33
CA LEU A 126 6.63 -37.13 13.26
C LEU A 126 6.78 -37.98 14.52
N HIS A 127 6.61 -37.39 15.70
CA HIS A 127 6.67 -38.11 16.97
C HIS A 127 5.59 -39.21 17.06
N PHE A 128 4.36 -38.90 16.63
CA PHE A 128 3.27 -39.88 16.59
C PHE A 128 3.61 -41.07 15.67
N GLU A 129 4.09 -40.81 14.45
CA GLU A 129 4.45 -41.86 13.50
C GLU A 129 5.67 -42.68 13.98
N GLN A 130 6.64 -42.05 14.65
CA GLN A 130 7.75 -42.77 15.30
C GLN A 130 7.22 -43.74 16.36
N GLN A 131 6.33 -43.29 17.25
CA GLN A 131 5.77 -44.13 18.29
C GLN A 131 4.93 -45.28 17.69
N ARG A 132 4.18 -44.98 16.63
CA ARG A 132 3.41 -45.98 15.88
C ARG A 132 4.33 -47.04 15.27
N ALA A 133 5.40 -46.64 14.60
CA ALA A 133 6.38 -47.56 14.01
C ALA A 133 7.05 -48.45 15.09
N ILE A 134 7.46 -47.86 16.21
CA ILE A 134 8.03 -48.59 17.35
C ILE A 134 7.05 -49.65 17.87
N ASN A 135 5.78 -49.28 18.05
CA ASN A 135 4.76 -50.20 18.55
C ASN A 135 4.48 -51.34 17.57
N GLN A 136 4.43 -51.05 16.27
CA GLN A 136 4.27 -52.08 15.23
C GLN A 136 5.44 -53.08 15.25
N VAL A 137 6.68 -52.59 15.26
CA VAL A 137 7.88 -53.45 15.33
C VAL A 137 7.88 -54.28 16.60
N ARG A 138 7.56 -53.67 17.75
CA ARG A 138 7.48 -54.39 19.04
C ARG A 138 6.46 -55.53 18.98
N GLN A 139 5.29 -55.29 18.40
CA GLN A 139 4.24 -56.30 18.28
C GLN A 139 4.65 -57.43 17.34
N GLN A 140 5.32 -57.13 16.23
CA GLN A 140 5.87 -58.14 15.32
C GLN A 140 6.94 -59.01 16.00
N VAL A 141 7.90 -58.37 16.69
CA VAL A 141 8.95 -59.08 17.44
C VAL A 141 8.34 -59.98 18.53
N PHE A 142 7.33 -59.49 19.24
CA PHE A 142 6.62 -60.26 20.25
C PHE A 142 5.90 -61.48 19.67
N GLN A 143 5.20 -61.30 18.54
CA GLN A 143 4.54 -62.41 17.85
C GLN A 143 5.55 -63.46 17.37
N GLN A 144 6.68 -63.02 16.81
CA GLN A 144 7.75 -63.92 16.38
C GLN A 144 8.36 -64.68 17.56
N ALA A 145 8.60 -64.02 18.69
CA ALA A 145 9.10 -64.65 19.91
C ALA A 145 8.10 -65.67 20.47
N LEU A 146 6.79 -65.36 20.49
CA LEU A 146 5.74 -66.29 20.91
C LEU A 146 5.66 -67.52 20.00
N GLN A 147 5.71 -67.34 18.67
CA GLN A 147 5.72 -68.46 17.73
C GLN A 147 6.97 -69.33 17.92
N GLY A 148 8.14 -68.72 18.13
CA GLY A 148 9.38 -69.43 18.45
C GLY A 148 9.28 -70.23 19.75
N ALA A 149 8.77 -69.61 20.82
CA ALA A 149 8.56 -70.27 22.11
C ALA A 149 7.57 -71.44 22.00
N LEU A 150 6.46 -71.26 21.29
CA LEU A 150 5.49 -72.32 21.00
C LEU A 150 6.14 -73.48 20.23
N GLY A 151 6.95 -73.19 19.21
CA GLY A 151 7.69 -74.21 18.47
C GLY A 151 8.61 -75.04 19.36
N ILE A 152 9.37 -74.37 20.24
CA ILE A 152 10.25 -75.05 21.21
C ILE A 152 9.43 -75.90 22.18
N LEU A 153 8.40 -75.33 22.81
CA LEU A 153 7.52 -76.04 23.74
C LEU A 153 6.94 -77.29 23.09
N ASN A 154 6.43 -77.18 21.86
CA ASN A 154 5.83 -78.31 21.16
C ASN A 154 6.84 -79.41 20.83
N SER A 155 8.12 -79.05 20.61
CA SER A 155 9.20 -80.03 20.40
C SER A 155 9.71 -80.69 21.69
N CYS A 156 9.60 -80.00 22.83
CA CYS A 156 10.07 -80.46 24.14
C CYS A 156 8.99 -81.12 25.01
N LEU A 157 7.72 -81.02 24.61
CA LEU A 157 6.57 -81.58 25.33
C LEU A 157 6.72 -83.11 25.45
N ASN A 158 7.14 -83.57 26.62
CA ASN A 158 7.21 -84.99 26.98
C ASN A 158 6.44 -85.23 28.29
N SER A 159 6.17 -86.49 28.63
CA SER A 159 5.33 -86.85 29.79
C SER A 159 5.85 -86.27 31.12
N GLU A 160 7.17 -86.13 31.29
CA GLU A 160 7.78 -85.57 32.49
C GLU A 160 7.57 -84.05 32.60
N LEU A 161 7.78 -83.31 31.50
CA LEU A 161 7.54 -81.87 31.45
C LEU A 161 6.04 -81.57 31.70
N HIS A 162 5.13 -82.34 31.09
CA HIS A 162 3.70 -82.21 31.35
C HIS A 162 3.32 -82.36 32.83
N LEU A 163 3.83 -83.40 33.50
CA LEU A 163 3.54 -83.63 34.91
C LEU A 163 4.06 -82.50 35.80
N ARG A 164 5.30 -82.04 35.56
CA ARG A 164 5.88 -80.90 36.29
C ARG A 164 5.06 -79.63 36.10
N THR A 165 4.64 -79.33 34.87
CA THR A 165 3.80 -78.15 34.57
C THR A 165 2.42 -78.26 35.23
N ILE A 166 1.77 -79.42 35.21
CA ILE A 166 0.48 -79.65 35.87
C ILE A 166 0.60 -79.45 37.38
N SER A 167 1.59 -80.06 38.03
CA SER A 167 1.82 -79.88 39.47
C SER A 167 2.10 -78.41 39.83
N ALA A 168 2.88 -77.70 39.02
CA ALA A 168 3.14 -76.28 39.24
C ALA A 168 1.86 -75.44 39.12
N ASN A 169 1.04 -75.67 38.09
CA ASN A 169 -0.22 -74.95 37.91
C ASN A 169 -1.24 -75.23 39.03
N ILE A 170 -1.32 -76.48 39.52
CA ILE A 170 -2.16 -76.83 40.69
C ILE A 170 -1.69 -76.07 41.93
N GLY A 171 -0.37 -75.99 42.17
CA GLY A 171 0.19 -75.23 43.27
C GLY A 171 -0.12 -73.73 43.19
N ILE A 172 -0.03 -73.14 41.98
CA ILE A 172 -0.40 -71.73 41.75
C ILE A 172 -1.89 -71.51 42.03
N LEU A 173 -2.77 -72.40 41.56
CA LEU A 173 -4.20 -72.28 41.77
C LEU A 173 -4.56 -72.34 43.26
N GLY A 174 -3.98 -73.28 44.01
CA GLY A 174 -4.18 -73.36 45.46
C GLY A 174 -3.73 -72.10 46.19
N ALA A 175 -2.59 -71.51 45.78
CA ALA A 175 -2.13 -70.24 46.34
C ALA A 175 -3.06 -69.05 45.99
N MET A 176 -3.70 -69.07 44.81
CA MET A 176 -4.67 -68.03 44.44
C MET A 176 -5.97 -68.16 45.26
N GLU A 177 -6.42 -69.38 45.58
CA GLU A 177 -7.56 -69.59 46.48
C GLU A 177 -7.25 -69.12 47.91
N GLU A 178 -6.07 -69.41 48.45
CA GLU A 178 -5.64 -68.94 49.79
C GLU A 178 -5.52 -67.40 49.90
N ILE A 179 -5.34 -66.68 48.79
CA ILE A 179 -5.27 -65.20 48.78
C ILE A 179 -6.67 -64.57 48.69
N THR A 180 -7.69 -65.34 48.32
CA THR A 180 -9.05 -64.84 48.07
C THR A 180 -10.02 -65.12 49.23
N ASP A 181 -9.66 -65.98 50.19
CA ASP A 181 -10.31 -66.19 51.51
C ASP A 181 -9.76 -65.22 52.59
#